data_AF-A0A3N5KNR9-F1
#
_entry.id   AF-A0A3N5KNR9-F1
#
_cell.length_a   1.000
_cell.length_b   1.000
_cell.length_c   1.000
_cell.angle_alpha   90.00
_cell.angle_beta   90.00
_cell.angle_gamma   90.00
#
_symmetry.space_group_name_H-M   'P 1'
#
loop_
_entity.id
_entity.type
_entity.pdbx_description
1 polymer ?
#
loop_
_entity_poly.entity_id
_entity_poly.type
_entity_poly.pdbx_seq_one_letter_code
_entity_poly.pdbx_strand_id
1 'polypeptide(L)' 'MKLAFVSPRYGREVVGGAELGARLLAEHLAALDGWTVEVLTTCARDAWTWANEYPAGVVD' A
#
# COMPACT_ATOMS: atom_id res chain seq x y z
N MET A 1 -8.51 9.27 -13.95
CA MET A 1 -7.49 8.24 -14.19
C MET A 1 -7.56 7.21 -13.08
N LYS A 2 -7.46 5.91 -13.41
CA LYS A 2 -7.44 4.83 -12.42
C LYS A 2 -6.01 4.26 -12.33
N LEU A 3 -5.50 4.12 -11.13
CA LEU A 3 -4.14 3.62 -10.88
C LEU A 3 -4.14 2.67 -9.68
N ALA A 4 -3.46 1.53 -9.81
CA ALA A 4 -3.22 0.60 -8.72
C ALA A 4 -1.73 0.59 -8.36
N PHE A 5 -1.42 0.75 -7.08
CA PHE A 5 -0.10 0.51 -6.52
C PHE A 5 -0.05 -0.92 -5.97
N VAL A 6 0.97 -1.67 -6.34
CA VAL A 6 1.24 -2.99 -5.76
C VAL A 6 2.50 -2.90 -4.94
N SER A 7 2.38 -3.06 -3.63
CA SER A 7 3.51 -2.92 -2.70
C SER A 7 3.47 -4.00 -1.63
N PRO A 8 4.61 -4.61 -1.24
CA PRO A 8 4.60 -5.72 -0.29
C PRO A 8 3.97 -5.35 1.06
N ARG A 9 4.21 -4.13 1.55
CA ARG A 9 3.62 -3.58 2.78
C ARG A 9 3.24 -2.11 2.57
N TYR A 10 2.22 -1.65 3.30
CA TYR A 10 1.72 -0.27 3.21
C TYR A 10 1.44 0.39 4.58
N GLY A 11 1.62 -0.36 5.67
CA GLY A 11 1.32 0.09 7.03
C GLY A 11 2.26 1.18 7.55
N ARG A 12 1.84 1.88 8.61
CA ARG A 12 2.56 3.02 9.22
C ARG A 12 3.93 2.64 9.78
N GLU A 13 4.15 1.37 10.07
CA GLU A 13 5.41 0.77 10.47
C GLU A 13 6.49 0.81 9.38
N VAL A 14 6.10 1.02 8.11
CA VAL A 14 7.04 1.25 7.01
C VAL A 14 7.51 2.71 7.03
N VAL A 15 8.75 2.90 7.47
CA VAL A 15 9.35 4.23 7.73
C VAL A 15 10.34 4.70 6.66
N GLY A 16 10.56 3.94 5.59
CA GLY A 16 11.51 4.30 4.54
C GLY A 16 11.46 3.40 3.31
N GLY A 17 12.33 3.69 2.34
CA GLY A 17 12.49 2.89 1.12
C GLY A 17 11.35 3.03 0.11
N ALA A 18 11.30 2.09 -0.84
CA ALA A 18 10.35 2.10 -1.95
C ALA A 18 8.88 2.04 -1.48
N GLU A 19 8.61 1.32 -0.40
CA GLU A 19 7.26 1.18 0.17
C GLU A 19 6.74 2.52 0.73
N LEU A 20 7.57 3.27 1.47
CA LEU A 20 7.20 4.61 1.92
C LEU A 20 7.00 5.56 0.73
N GLY A 21 7.91 5.53 -0.25
CA GLY A 21 7.80 6.35 -1.46
C GLY A 21 6.51 6.07 -2.24
N ALA A 22 6.15 4.80 -2.39
CA ALA A 22 4.89 4.38 -3.01
C ALA A 22 3.68 4.90 -2.24
N ARG A 23 3.66 4.79 -0.91
CA ARG A 23 2.58 5.36 -0.08
C ARG A 23 2.44 6.86 -0.26
N LEU A 24 3.54 7.61 -0.14
CA LEU A 24 3.50 9.07 -0.28
C LEU A 24 2.94 9.51 -1.64
N LEU A 25 3.35 8.84 -2.72
CA LEU A 25 2.83 9.13 -4.05
C LEU A 25 1.36 8.72 -4.20
N ALA A 26 0.99 7.54 -3.72
CA ALA A 26 -0.39 7.05 -3.77
C ALA A 26 -1.35 7.98 -3.02
N GLU A 27 -1.01 8.39 -1.79
CA GLU A 27 -1.80 9.32 -0.99
C GLU A 27 -1.88 10.71 -1.63
N HIS A 28 -0.78 11.21 -2.19
CA HIS A 28 -0.77 12.48 -2.92
C HIS A 28 -1.72 12.43 -4.13
N LEU A 29 -1.64 11.39 -4.97
CA LEU A 29 -2.50 11.24 -6.14
C LEU A 29 -3.97 11.03 -5.76
N ALA A 30 -4.25 10.29 -4.69
CA ALA A 30 -5.61 10.08 -4.20
C ALA A 30 -6.29 11.38 -3.73
N ALA A 31 -5.50 12.38 -3.32
CA ALA A 31 -6.00 13.70 -2.93
C ALA A 31 -6.25 14.64 -4.12
N LEU A 32 -5.84 14.27 -5.35
CA LEU A 32 -6.06 15.08 -6.54
C LEU A 32 -7.39 14.72 -7.22
N ASP A 33 -8.08 15.73 -7.74
CA ASP A 33 -9.31 15.53 -8.48
C ASP A 33 -9.11 14.68 -9.74
N GLY A 34 -10.08 13.81 -10.00
CA GLY A 34 -10.10 12.94 -11.16
C GLY A 34 -9.21 11.70 -11.05
N TRP A 35 -8.59 11.43 -9.90
CA TRP A 35 -7.84 10.21 -9.65
C TRP A 35 -8.66 9.20 -8.82
N THR A 36 -8.51 7.92 -9.17
CA THR A 36 -8.96 6.80 -8.35
C THR A 36 -7.74 5.92 -8.12
N VAL A 37 -7.32 5.83 -6.87
CA VAL A 37 -6.11 5.09 -6.48
C VAL A 37 -6.51 3.90 -5.63
N GLU A 38 -5.99 2.73 -6.01
CA GLU A 38 -6.11 1.49 -5.25
C GLU A 38 -4.71 1.04 -4.81
N VAL A 39 -4.63 0.37 -3.67
CA VAL A 39 -3.38 -0.19 -3.15
C VAL A 39 -3.59 -1.66 -2.84
N LEU A 40 -2.82 -2.51 -3.51
CA LEU A 40 -2.76 -3.95 -3.27
C LEU A 40 -1.50 -4.26 -2.49
N THR A 41 -1.66 -4.90 -1.34
CA THR A 41 -0.56 -5.24 -0.45
C THR A 41 -0.73 -6.63 0.14
N THR A 42 0.34 -7.18 0.72
CA THR A 42 0.27 -8.46 1.40
C THR A 42 -0.37 -8.31 2.79
N CYS A 43 -0.60 -9.43 3.46
CA CYS A 43 -1.02 -9.43 4.86
C CYS A 43 0.14 -9.29 5.84
N ALA A 44 1.38 -9.12 5.35
CA ALA A 44 2.57 -9.03 6.18
C ALA A 44 2.78 -7.63 6.76
N ARG A 45 3.21 -7.57 8.01
CA ARG A 45 3.59 -6.32 8.69
C ARG A 45 5.10 -6.09 8.66
N ASP A 46 5.88 -7.16 8.81
CA ASP A 46 7.34 -7.09 8.82
C ASP A 46 7.98 -7.82 7.62
N ALA A 47 9.16 -7.35 7.19
CA ALA A 47 9.89 -7.89 6.04
C ALA A 47 10.90 -9.00 6.39
N TRP A 48 10.99 -9.41 7.66
CA TRP A 48 11.83 -10.52 8.09
C TRP A 48 11.06 -11.83 8.02
N THR A 49 9.87 -11.89 8.64
CA THR A 49 9.09 -13.12 8.77
C THR A 49 8.09 -13.31 7.64
N TRP A 50 7.58 -12.21 7.07
CA TRP A 50 6.48 -12.22 6.12
C TRP A 50 5.21 -12.90 6.64
N ALA A 51 5.06 -13.04 7.96
CA ALA A 51 3.88 -13.64 8.56
C ALA A 51 2.66 -12.78 8.27
N ASN A 52 1.53 -13.44 7.96
CA ASN A 52 0.25 -12.75 7.80
C ASN A 52 -0.23 -12.28 9.19
N GLU A 53 0.01 -11.01 9.49
CA GLU A 53 -0.43 -10.34 10.72
C GLU A 53 -1.69 -9.49 10.48
N TYR A 54 -1.93 -9.08 9.24
CA TYR A 54 -3.15 -8.41 8.82
C TYR A 54 -4.19 -9.41 8.28
N PRO A 55 -5.50 -9.13 8.40
CA PRO A 55 -6.51 -9.91 7.71
C PRO A 55 -6.36 -9.77 6.19
N ALA A 56 -6.70 -10.84 5.46
CA ALA A 56 -6.79 -10.77 4.01
C ALA A 56 -7.79 -9.69 3.58
N GLY A 57 -7.41 -8.92 2.55
CA GLY A 57 -8.33 -7.99 1.90
C GLY A 57 -9.51 -8.75 1.28
N VAL A 58 -10.67 -8.09 1.23
CA VAL A 58 -11.82 -8.57 0.46
C VAL A 58 -11.68 -8.06 -0.97
N VAL A 59 -11.76 -8.98 -1.94
CA VAL A 59 -11.93 -8.65 -3.36
C VAL A 59 -13.44 -8.70 -3.65
N ASP A 60 -14.01 -7.59 -4.09
CA ASP A 60 -15.33 -7.57 -4.75
C ASP A 60 -15.19 -7.93 -6.24
#